data_AF-A0A661CP47-F1
#
_entry.id   AF-A0A661CP47-F1
#
_cell.length_a   1.000
_cell.length_b   1.000
_cell.length_c   1.000
_cell.angle_alpha   90.00
_cell.angle_beta   90.00
_cell.angle_gamma   90.00
#
_symmetry.space_group_name_H-M   'P 1'
#
loop_
_entity.id
_entity.type
_entity.pdbx_description
1 polymer ?
#
loop_
_entity_poly.entity_id
_entity_poly.type
_entity_poly.pdbx_seq_one_letter_code
_entity_poly.pdbx_strand_id
1 'polypeptide(L)'
;MKVHEKIRTLRKSKGWSQEEMAEKLNLSINGYANIERGETDVQVSRLEKIAETFGMDLLELFNFGEKNVFYLAADNNQNSFNCKNLQSTDFSNEKNELAHELEKAHLRLQQQEKEITYLKDIINLMKK
;
A
#
# COMPACT_ATOMS: atom_id res chain seq x y z
N MET A 1 7.80 -0.27 12.98
CA MET A 1 7.03 -1.40 13.54
C MET A 1 7.98 -2.55 13.79
N LYS A 2 7.81 -3.31 14.87
CA LYS A 2 8.59 -4.55 15.09
C LYS A 2 8.05 -5.68 14.19
N VAL A 3 8.87 -6.72 13.95
CA VAL A 3 8.52 -7.84 13.05
C VAL A 3 7.21 -8.53 13.47
N HIS A 4 7.03 -8.81 14.76
CA HIS A 4 5.80 -9.43 15.26
C HIS A 4 4.53 -8.58 15.02
N GLU A 5 4.66 -7.24 15.07
CA GLU A 5 3.55 -6.33 14.75
C GLU A 5 3.22 -6.32 13.26
N LYS A 6 4.24 -6.46 12.40
CA LYS A 6 4.07 -6.59 10.94
C LYS A 6 3.32 -7.87 10.60
N ILE A 7 3.73 -9.00 11.17
CA ILE A 7 3.07 -10.31 11.02
C ILE A 7 1.59 -10.21 11.43
N ARG A 8 1.31 -9.61 12.59
CA ARG A 8 -0.08 -9.42 13.08
C ARG A 8 -0.91 -8.56 12.14
N THR A 9 -0.34 -7.49 11.62
CA THR A 9 -1.02 -6.58 10.69
C THR A 9 -1.33 -7.27 9.37
N LEU A 10 -0.37 -7.99 8.81
CA LEU A 10 -0.54 -8.77 7.58
C LEU A 10 -1.63 -9.82 7.74
N ARG A 11 -1.60 -10.61 8.81
CA ARG A 11 -2.66 -11.60 9.09
C ARG A 11 -4.05 -10.95 9.11
N LYS A 12 -4.19 -9.84 9.84
CA LYS A 12 -5.48 -9.12 9.92
C LYS A 12 -5.92 -8.58 8.55
N SER A 13 -5.00 -8.07 7.73
CA SER A 13 -5.33 -7.59 6.37
C SER A 13 -5.84 -8.68 5.44
N LYS A 14 -5.40 -9.93 5.65
CA LYS A 14 -5.91 -11.11 4.94
C LYS A 14 -7.21 -11.66 5.52
N GLY A 15 -7.69 -11.10 6.64
CA GLY A 15 -8.90 -11.56 7.33
C GLY A 15 -8.72 -12.87 8.10
N TRP A 16 -7.50 -13.34 8.32
CA TRP A 16 -7.25 -14.65 8.94
C TRP A 16 -7.32 -14.58 10.47
N SER A 17 -7.88 -15.62 11.10
CA SER A 17 -7.80 -15.84 12.54
C SER A 17 -6.39 -16.29 12.97
N GLN A 18 -6.10 -16.25 14.28
CA GLN A 18 -4.81 -16.77 14.78
C GLN A 18 -4.73 -18.29 14.59
N GLU A 19 -5.87 -18.97 14.68
CA GLU A 19 -6.04 -20.40 14.46
C GLU A 19 -5.74 -20.80 13.02
N GLU A 20 -6.31 -20.10 12.05
CA GLU A 20 -6.07 -20.34 10.62
C GLU A 20 -4.61 -20.13 10.25
N MET A 21 -3.97 -19.08 10.79
CA MET A 21 -2.55 -18.82 10.54
C MET A 21 -1.65 -19.87 11.20
N ALA A 22 -1.99 -20.30 12.42
CA ALA A 22 -1.26 -21.36 13.11
C ALA A 22 -1.34 -22.68 12.34
N GLU A 23 -2.50 -23.03 11.80
CA GLU A 23 -2.70 -24.21 10.95
C GLU A 23 -1.82 -24.16 9.69
N LYS A 24 -1.83 -23.02 8.96
CA LYS A 24 -0.99 -22.82 7.76
C LYS A 24 0.52 -23.00 8.05
N LEU A 25 0.95 -22.60 9.24
CA LEU A 25 2.35 -22.67 9.67
C LEU A 25 2.72 -23.99 10.39
N ASN A 26 1.76 -24.90 10.57
CA ASN A 26 1.90 -26.11 11.40
C ASN A 26 2.39 -25.79 12.82
N LEU A 27 1.78 -24.79 13.46
CA LEU A 27 2.05 -24.35 14.83
C LEU A 27 0.84 -24.56 15.73
N SER A 28 1.07 -24.61 17.04
CA SER A 28 -0.01 -24.44 17.99
C SER A 28 -0.51 -22.99 17.96
N ILE A 29 -1.81 -22.81 18.20
CA ILE A 29 -2.45 -21.48 18.28
C ILE A 29 -1.71 -20.59 19.28
N ASN A 30 -1.40 -21.14 20.46
CA ASN A 30 -0.64 -20.44 21.49
C ASN A 30 0.78 -20.08 21.03
N GLY A 31 1.46 -21.00 20.33
CA GLY A 31 2.78 -20.75 19.77
C GLY A 31 2.77 -19.58 18.78
N TYR A 32 1.79 -19.54 17.88
CA TYR A 32 1.61 -18.42 16.96
C TYR A 32 1.21 -17.12 17.68
N ALA A 33 0.34 -17.18 18.68
CA ALA A 33 -0.09 -16.02 19.44
C ALA A 33 1.08 -15.38 20.22
N ASN A 34 1.99 -16.20 20.78
CA ASN A 34 3.21 -15.73 21.45
C ASN A 34 4.14 -14.99 20.46
N ILE A 35 4.21 -15.47 19.21
CA ILE A 35 4.95 -14.79 18.14
C ILE A 35 4.37 -13.39 17.91
N GLU A 36 3.06 -13.24 17.73
CA GLU A 36 2.45 -11.92 17.47
C GLU A 36 2.61 -10.94 18.65
N ARG A 37 2.68 -11.45 19.88
CA ARG A 37 2.94 -10.65 21.09
C ARG A 37 4.42 -10.31 21.28
N GLY A 38 5.33 -10.94 20.54
CA GLY A 38 6.77 -10.75 20.71
C GLY A 38 7.34 -11.42 21.96
N GLU A 39 6.63 -12.43 22.50
CA GLU A 39 7.06 -13.20 23.68
C GLU A 39 8.00 -14.36 23.30
N THR A 40 8.08 -14.70 22.02
CA THR A 40 8.93 -15.77 21.50
C THR A 40 9.74 -15.24 20.33
N ASP A 41 11.06 -15.36 20.44
CA ASP A 41 11.96 -15.07 19.33
C ASP A 41 11.75 -16.09 18.21
N VAL A 42 11.66 -15.58 16.98
CA VAL A 42 11.40 -16.40 15.79
C VAL A 42 12.69 -16.55 15.01
N GLN A 43 13.07 -17.80 14.75
CA GLN A 43 14.20 -18.10 13.88
C GLN A 43 13.94 -17.60 12.45
N VAL A 44 15.00 -17.18 11.75
CA VAL A 44 14.92 -16.67 10.37
C VAL A 44 14.21 -17.65 9.44
N SER A 45 14.53 -18.95 9.52
CA SER A 45 13.88 -20.01 8.74
C SER A 45 12.37 -20.10 8.93
N ARG A 46 11.86 -19.68 10.10
CA ARG A 46 10.42 -19.60 10.34
C ARG A 46 9.82 -18.30 9.83
N LEU A 47 10.56 -17.19 9.89
CA LEU A 47 10.14 -15.94 9.27
C LEU A 47 10.01 -16.10 7.74
N GLU A 48 10.90 -16.87 7.10
CA GLU A 48 10.80 -17.24 5.69
C GLU A 48 9.47 -17.94 5.39
N LYS A 49 9.13 -18.98 6.15
CA LYS A 49 7.83 -19.68 6.01
C LYS A 49 6.63 -18.76 6.24
N ILE A 50 6.74 -17.82 7.17
CA ILE A 50 5.69 -16.83 7.41
C ILE A 50 5.52 -15.92 6.20
N ALA A 51 6.62 -15.44 5.61
CA ALA A 51 6.59 -14.64 4.39
C ALA A 51 6.00 -15.42 3.21
N GLU A 52 6.43 -16.66 3.00
CA GLU A 52 5.88 -17.58 1.99
C GLU A 52 4.37 -17.78 2.16
N THR A 53 3.89 -17.92 3.41
CA THR A 53 2.45 -18.06 3.70
C THR A 53 1.66 -16.82 3.28
N PHE A 54 2.27 -15.64 3.33
CA PHE A 54 1.68 -14.40 2.84
C PHE A 54 1.87 -14.20 1.32
N GLY A 55 2.67 -15.04 0.66
CA GLY A 55 3.00 -14.95 -0.75
C GLY A 55 3.99 -13.82 -1.07
N MET A 56 4.95 -13.57 -0.17
CA MET A 56 5.93 -12.50 -0.27
C MET A 56 7.32 -12.97 0.18
N ASP A 57 8.35 -12.21 -0.16
CA ASP A 57 9.71 -12.49 0.27
C ASP A 57 9.98 -11.99 1.70
N LEU A 58 10.98 -12.57 2.37
CA LEU A 58 11.35 -12.16 3.73
C LEU A 58 11.72 -10.67 3.82
N LEU A 59 12.36 -10.12 2.78
CA LEU A 59 12.70 -8.70 2.72
C LEU A 59 11.44 -7.82 2.63
N GLU A 60 10.41 -8.26 1.93
CA GLU A 60 9.12 -7.56 1.84
C GLU A 60 8.41 -7.56 3.20
N LEU A 61 8.45 -8.70 3.92
CA LEU A 61 7.96 -8.78 5.29
C LEU A 61 8.69 -7.79 6.21
N PHE A 62 10.02 -7.66 6.08
CA PHE A 62 10.80 -6.69 6.85
C PHE A 62 10.55 -5.25 6.43
N ASN A 63 10.30 -4.97 5.16
CA ASN A 63 9.99 -3.61 4.70
C ASN A 63 8.52 -3.23 4.91
N PHE A 64 7.67 -4.16 5.34
CA PHE A 64 6.24 -3.92 5.49
C PHE A 64 5.96 -2.77 6.47
N GLY A 65 5.28 -1.73 5.96
CA GLY A 65 4.92 -0.53 6.71
C GLY A 65 6.08 0.43 6.97
N GLU A 66 7.26 0.21 6.37
CA GLU A 66 8.41 1.11 6.47
C GLU A 66 8.62 1.89 5.18
N LYS A 67 8.97 3.17 5.30
CA LYS A 67 9.48 3.99 4.19
C LYS A 67 10.99 3.80 4.15
N ASN A 68 11.45 2.69 3.58
CA ASN A 68 12.88 2.44 3.47
C ASN A 68 13.48 3.31 2.36
N VAL A 69 14.23 4.34 2.75
CA VAL A 69 15.08 5.15 1.87
C VAL A 69 16.44 4.46 1.82
N PHE A 70 16.66 3.65 0.79
CA PHE A 70 17.98 3.06 0.56
C PHE A 70 18.90 4.13 -0.05
N TYR A 71 19.84 4.64 0.73
CA TYR A 71 21.00 5.37 0.20
C TYR A 71 21.99 4.35 -0.38
N LEU A 72 21.87 4.07 -1.67
CA LEU A 72 22.96 3.43 -2.41
C LEU A 72 24.05 4.49 -2.60
N ALA A 73 25.16 4.36 -1.86
CA ALA A 73 26.39 5.04 -2.24
C ALA A 73 26.83 4.44 -3.58
N ALA A 74 26.56 5.13 -4.67
CA ALA A 74 26.94 4.71 -6.01
C ALA A 74 28.46 4.73 -6.13
N ASP A 75 29.08 3.55 -6.00
CA ASP A 75 30.43 3.34 -6.53
C ASP A 75 30.32 3.11 -8.05
N ASN A 76 31.14 3.84 -8.80
CA ASN A 76 31.06 4.05 -10.25
C ASN A 76 31.43 2.82 -11.11
N ASN A 77 31.06 1.60 -10.72
CA ASN A 77 31.26 0.44 -11.60
C ASN A 77 29.94 0.05 -12.27
N GLN A 78 29.84 0.43 -13.54
CA GLN A 78 28.78 0.03 -14.44
C GLN A 78 28.68 -1.49 -14.49
N ASN A 79 27.74 -2.06 -13.73
CA ASN A 79 27.14 -3.33 -14.07
C ASN A 79 25.64 -3.19 -13.88
N SER A 80 24.96 -3.22 -15.03
CA SER A 80 23.53 -3.19 -15.22
C SER A 80 22.83 -4.28 -14.39
N PHE A 81 22.44 -3.94 -13.17
CA PHE A 81 21.24 -4.51 -12.57
C PHE A 81 20.16 -3.46 -12.72
N ASN A 82 19.22 -3.73 -13.63
CA ASN A 82 17.91 -3.09 -13.67
C ASN A 82 17.16 -3.41 -12.36
N CYS A 83 17.61 -2.85 -11.24
CA CYS A 83 16.73 -2.64 -10.11
C CYS A 83 15.78 -1.55 -10.57
N LYS A 84 14.62 -1.98 -11.09
CA LYS A 84 13.44 -1.13 -11.12
C LYS A 84 13.41 -0.45 -9.76
N ASN A 85 13.45 0.88 -9.78
CA ASN A 85 12.96 1.68 -8.69
C ASN A 85 11.62 1.06 -8.29
N LEU A 86 11.60 0.25 -7.22
CA LEU A 86 10.36 -0.29 -6.68
C LEU A 86 9.77 0.89 -5.93
N GLN A 87 9.00 1.67 -6.70
CA GLN A 87 8.44 2.98 -6.37
C GLN A 87 7.90 2.99 -4.94
N SER A 88 8.71 3.52 -4.03
CA SER A 88 8.25 4.05 -2.75
C SER A 88 8.06 5.58 -2.83
N THR A 89 8.06 6.15 -4.03
CA THR A 89 7.86 7.61 -4.26
C THR A 89 6.44 8.03 -4.63
N ASP A 90 5.51 7.14 -4.96
CA ASP A 90 4.35 7.61 -5.74
C ASP A 90 3.01 7.76 -5.02
N PHE A 91 2.84 7.33 -3.75
CA PHE A 91 1.57 7.56 -3.05
C PHE A 91 1.25 9.05 -2.77
N SER A 92 2.26 9.91 -2.60
CA SER A 92 2.03 11.36 -2.45
C SER A 92 1.82 12.04 -3.80
N ASN A 93 2.53 11.59 -4.84
CA ASN A 93 2.44 12.18 -6.17
C ASN A 93 1.13 11.79 -6.85
N GLU A 94 0.73 10.51 -6.82
CA GLU A 94 -0.56 10.06 -7.33
C GLU A 94 -1.73 10.70 -6.60
N LYS A 95 -1.65 10.86 -5.28
CA LYS A 95 -2.70 11.55 -4.52
C LYS A 95 -2.82 13.02 -4.90
N ASN A 96 -1.70 13.69 -5.14
CA ASN A 96 -1.68 15.08 -5.57
C ASN A 96 -2.17 15.23 -7.03
N GLU A 97 -1.80 14.31 -7.91
CA GLU A 97 -2.29 14.26 -9.29
C GLU A 97 -3.80 13.99 -9.34
N LEU A 98 -4.30 13.00 -8.59
CA LEU A 98 -5.74 12.74 -8.47
C LEU A 98 -6.50 13.95 -7.93
N ALA A 99 -5.95 14.64 -6.92
CA ALA A 99 -6.56 15.85 -6.37
C ALA A 99 -6.63 16.96 -7.43
N HIS A 100 -5.57 17.14 -8.22
CA HIS A 100 -5.53 18.13 -9.29
C HIS A 100 -6.47 17.77 -10.46
N GLU A 101 -6.61 16.48 -10.80
CA GLU A 101 -7.57 16.03 -11.80
C GLU A 101 -9.02 16.23 -11.34
N LEU A 102 -9.31 15.93 -10.07
CA LEU A 102 -10.62 16.17 -9.46
C LEU A 102 -10.99 17.65 -9.50
N GLU A 103 -10.05 18.53 -9.11
CA GLU A 103 -10.26 19.98 -9.14
C GLU A 103 -10.51 20.49 -10.58
N LYS A 104 -9.75 19.99 -11.56
CA LYS A 104 -9.95 20.31 -12.97
C LYS A 104 -11.32 19.84 -13.48
N ALA A 105 -11.78 18.67 -13.04
CA ALA A 105 -13.11 18.16 -13.39
C ALA A 105 -14.22 19.05 -12.80
N HIS A 106 -14.10 19.49 -11.54
CA HIS A 106 -15.05 20.40 -10.91
C HIS A 106 -15.14 21.76 -11.64
N LEU A 107 -14.00 22.33 -12.05
CA LEU A 107 -13.99 23.59 -12.80
C LEU A 107 -14.70 23.47 -14.16
N ARG A 108 -14.51 22.34 -14.87
CA ARG A 108 -15.23 22.07 -16.13
C ARG A 108 -16.72 21.95 -15.91
N LEU A 109 -17.16 21.24 -14.86
CA LEU A 109 -18.58 21.12 -14.53
C LEU A 109 -19.18 22.49 -14.22
N GLN A 110 -18.50 23.32 -13.42
CA GLN A 110 -18.95 24.67 -13.10
C GLN A 110 -19.07 25.54 -14.36
N GLN A 111 -18.14 25.42 -15.31
CA GLN A 111 -18.22 26.13 -16.59
C GLN A 111 -19.41 25.66 -17.42
N GLN A 112 -19.63 24.35 -17.51
CA GLN A 112 -20.77 23.78 -18.22
C GLN A 112 -22.11 24.19 -17.61
N GLU A 113 -22.20 24.25 -16.27
CA GLU A 113 -23.41 24.74 -15.59
C GLU A 113 -23.71 26.20 -15.94
N LYS A 114 -22.70 27.07 -15.95
CA LYS A 114 -22.86 28.48 -16.37
C LYS A 114 -23.34 28.58 -17.81
N GLU A 115 -22.79 27.78 -18.70
CA GLU A 115 -23.19 27.76 -20.11
C GLU A 115 -24.63 27.26 -20.28
N ILE A 116 -25.02 26.22 -19.55
CA ILE A 116 -26.41 25.73 -19.53
C ILE A 116 -27.36 26.80 -18.99
N THR A 117 -26.98 27.53 -17.94
CA THR A 117 -27.82 28.65 -17.43
C THR A 117 -27.98 29.75 -18.47
N TYR A 118 -26.88 30.15 -19.13
CA TYR A 118 -26.91 31.16 -20.17
C TYR A 118 -27.78 30.74 -21.37
N LEU A 119 -27.64 29.50 -21.83
CA LEU A 119 -28.47 28.96 -22.92
C LEU A 119 -29.95 28.87 -22.52
N LYS A 120 -30.25 28.48 -21.27
CA LYS A 120 -31.63 28.48 -20.75
C LYS A 120 -32.22 29.89 -20.73
N ASP A 121 -31.44 30.89 -20.31
CA ASP A 121 -31.87 32.29 -20.29
C ASP A 121 -32.13 32.81 -21.71
N ILE A 122 -31.26 32.50 -22.67
CA ILE A 122 -31.49 32.83 -24.09
C ILE A 122 -32.76 32.17 -24.61
N ILE A 123 -32.95 30.87 -24.37
CA ILE A 123 -34.16 30.16 -24.79
C ILE A 123 -35.41 30.79 -24.16
N ASN A 124 -35.33 31.22 -22.91
CA ASN A 124 -36.45 31.88 -22.22
C ASN A 124 -36.74 33.28 -22.82
N LEU A 125 -35.70 34.02 -23.20
CA LEU A 125 -35.82 35.30 -23.92
C LEU A 125 -36.38 35.15 -25.33
N MET A 126 -36.04 34.06 -26.04
CA MET A 126 -36.54 33.77 -27.39
C MET A 126 -37.95 33.15 -27.41
N LYS A 127 -38.46 32.68 -26.25
CA LYS A 127 -39.81 32.14 -26.09
C LYS A 127 -40.86 33.18 -25.67
N LYS A 128 -40.45 34.43 -25.45
CA LYS A 128 -41.33 35.59 -25.33
C LYS A 128 -41.58 36.21 -26.70
#